data_AF-A0A7S1YF90-F1
#
_entry.id   AF-A0A7S1YF90-F1
#
_cell.length_a   1.000
_cell.length_b   1.000
_cell.length_c   1.000
_cell.angle_alpha   90.00
_cell.angle_beta   90.00
_cell.angle_gamma   90.00
#
_symmetry.space_group_name_H-M   'P 1'
#
loop_
_entity.id
_entity.type
_entity.pdbx_description
1 polymer ?
#
loop_
_entity_poly.entity_id
_entity_poly.type
_entity_poly.pdbx_seq_one_letter_code
_entity_poly.pdbx_strand_id
1 'polypeptide(L)'
;SVEDESEDDFFAQESPVVETQKFKQRAQKSKKEGDKQGHAPSTTEELELLVAGDDVEETEKDYDIRDLVKLAKSSQLKKLKGKRKRKQEALARDTAGQRFAVDTSDSRFRAVLDGADDRFGIDPTDANFKDTPSMRNILKHQTKKRRAARVSKDVSASDAAGRKGGTGAAALSSLVMSIKSKVSRSKGS
;
A
#
# COMPACT_ATOMS: atom_id res chain seq x y z
N SER A 1 17.06 -53.16 -22.23
CA SER A 1 17.73 -51.91 -21.90
C SER A 1 17.20 -51.42 -20.58
N VAL A 2 18.13 -51.19 -19.66
CA VAL A 2 17.98 -50.48 -18.38
C VAL A 2 18.06 -48.97 -18.67
N GLU A 3 17.60 -48.14 -17.73
CA GLU A 3 17.84 -46.70 -17.47
C GLU A 3 16.48 -45.97 -17.21
N ASP A 4 16.06 -45.81 -15.95
CA ASP A 4 16.43 -44.75 -14.95
C ASP A 4 15.55 -43.49 -15.13
N GLU A 5 14.56 -43.25 -14.27
CA GLU A 5 14.63 -42.57 -12.94
C GLU A 5 14.67 -41.03 -13.05
N SER A 6 13.56 -40.39 -12.68
CA SER A 6 13.54 -39.21 -11.82
C SER A 6 12.11 -38.90 -11.39
N GLU A 7 11.56 -39.71 -10.48
CA GLU A 7 10.47 -39.25 -9.62
C GLU A 7 11.08 -38.26 -8.62
N ASP A 8 10.67 -37.01 -8.73
CA ASP A 8 11.21 -35.86 -8.00
C ASP A 8 10.73 -35.91 -6.53
N ASP A 9 11.56 -36.50 -5.67
CA ASP A 9 11.31 -36.69 -4.23
C ASP A 9 11.61 -35.42 -3.39
N PHE A 10 11.77 -34.27 -4.05
CA PHE A 10 12.19 -32.99 -3.45
C PHE A 10 11.20 -32.42 -2.41
N PHE A 11 9.93 -32.84 -2.44
CA PHE A 11 8.89 -32.36 -1.49
C PHE A 11 8.41 -33.41 -0.49
N ALA A 12 8.89 -34.66 -0.56
CA ALA A 12 8.34 -35.75 0.24
C ALA A 12 8.89 -35.81 1.68
N GLN A 13 10.00 -35.12 1.96
CA GLN A 13 10.56 -35.03 3.31
C GLN A 13 10.41 -33.61 3.84
N GLU A 14 9.32 -33.40 4.60
CA GLU A 14 9.26 -32.61 5.83
C GLU A 14 7.87 -31.99 6.03
N SER A 15 6.92 -32.82 6.49
CA SER A 15 5.74 -32.32 7.21
C SER A 15 5.65 -33.03 8.56
N PRO A 16 5.99 -32.37 9.68
CA PRO A 16 5.63 -32.91 10.98
C PRO A 16 4.13 -32.66 11.22
N VAL A 17 3.37 -33.75 11.19
CA VAL A 17 1.99 -33.84 11.67
C VAL A 17 1.96 -33.35 13.12
N VAL A 18 1.30 -32.23 13.36
CA VAL A 18 1.18 -31.62 14.71
C VAL A 18 0.02 -32.29 15.45
N GLU A 19 0.29 -33.40 16.14
CA GLU A 19 -0.61 -33.95 17.16
C GLU A 19 -0.40 -33.21 18.49
N THR A 20 -1.45 -32.51 18.95
CA THR A 20 -1.44 -31.78 20.22
C THR A 20 -1.71 -32.73 21.39
N GLN A 21 -0.68 -33.07 22.17
CA GLN A 21 -0.86 -33.61 23.53
C GLN A 21 0.00 -32.87 24.55
N LYS A 22 -0.68 -32.40 25.60
CA LYS A 22 -0.12 -31.69 26.75
C LYS A 22 0.66 -32.67 27.63
N PHE A 23 1.92 -32.38 27.94
CA PHE A 23 2.54 -32.90 29.17
C PHE A 23 3.50 -31.86 29.77
N LYS A 24 3.18 -31.44 30.99
CA LYS A 24 4.10 -30.74 31.88
C LYS A 24 5.13 -31.77 32.38
N GLN A 25 6.42 -31.48 32.31
CA GLN A 25 7.35 -31.84 33.38
C GLN A 25 8.68 -31.10 33.28
N ARG A 26 9.33 -31.06 34.43
CA ARG A 26 10.29 -30.08 34.92
C ARG A 26 11.70 -30.67 34.79
N ALA A 27 12.65 -29.81 34.39
CA ALA A 27 14.10 -29.89 34.53
C ALA A 27 14.75 -31.27 34.70
N GLN A 28 15.65 -31.63 33.78
CA GLN A 28 16.96 -32.15 34.17
C GLN A 28 18.03 -31.90 33.11
N LYS A 29 19.13 -31.35 33.60
CA LYS A 29 20.38 -31.03 32.92
C LYS A 29 21.12 -32.34 32.63
N SER A 30 21.22 -32.72 31.35
CA SER A 30 22.15 -33.75 30.91
C SER A 30 23.16 -33.13 29.96
N LYS A 31 24.42 -33.08 30.42
CA LYS A 31 25.59 -32.86 29.58
C LYS A 31 25.67 -34.01 28.59
N LYS A 32 25.82 -33.70 27.29
CA LYS A 32 26.28 -34.66 26.28
C LYS A 32 27.46 -34.03 25.56
N GLU A 33 28.61 -34.66 25.76
CA GLU A 33 29.84 -34.44 25.01
C GLU A 33 29.77 -35.14 23.64
N GLY A 34 30.53 -34.61 22.67
CA GLY A 34 30.69 -35.08 21.28
C GLY A 34 30.04 -34.09 20.32
N ASP A 35 30.74 -33.32 19.48
CA ASP A 35 31.87 -33.68 18.61
C ASP A 35 32.82 -32.47 18.49
N LYS A 36 34.13 -32.67 18.69
CA LYS A 36 35.16 -31.64 18.54
C LYS A 36 35.81 -31.81 17.17
N GLN A 37 35.14 -31.31 16.14
CA GLN A 37 35.83 -30.97 14.90
C GLN A 37 36.54 -29.63 15.12
N GLY A 38 37.80 -29.57 14.72
CA GLY A 38 38.76 -28.54 15.13
C GLY A 38 38.29 -27.12 14.85
N HIS A 39 37.92 -26.39 15.90
CA HIS A 39 37.80 -24.95 15.87
C HIS A 39 39.09 -24.37 16.44
N ALA A 40 39.91 -23.72 15.61
CA ALA A 40 40.95 -22.83 16.09
C ALA A 40 40.34 -21.79 17.05
N PRO A 41 41.06 -21.29 18.07
CA PRO A 41 40.53 -20.27 18.96
C PRO A 41 40.29 -18.99 18.16
N SER A 42 39.05 -18.80 17.69
CA SER A 42 38.61 -17.54 17.08
C SER A 42 38.74 -16.44 18.12
N THR A 43 39.45 -15.38 17.77
CA THR A 43 39.56 -14.23 18.66
C THR A 43 38.19 -13.58 18.83
N THR A 44 37.95 -12.93 19.96
CA THR A 44 36.66 -12.26 20.22
C THR A 44 36.32 -11.24 19.14
N GLU A 45 37.34 -10.62 18.55
CA GLU A 45 37.22 -9.65 17.45
C GLU A 45 36.74 -10.31 16.14
N GLU A 46 37.19 -11.53 15.83
CA GLU A 46 36.73 -12.28 14.66
C GLU A 46 35.26 -12.72 14.79
N LEU A 47 34.83 -13.09 16.01
CA LEU A 47 33.43 -13.41 16.30
C LEU A 47 32.53 -12.17 16.21
N GLU A 48 33.03 -11.02 16.67
CA GLU A 48 32.30 -9.74 16.58
C GLU A 48 32.10 -9.30 15.11
N LEU A 49 33.08 -9.57 14.23
CA LEU A 49 32.97 -9.28 12.79
C LEU A 49 31.93 -10.17 12.08
N LEU A 50 31.87 -11.47 12.42
CA LEU A 50 30.88 -12.39 11.85
C LEU A 50 29.44 -12.03 12.27
N VAL A 51 29.25 -11.58 13.51
CA VAL A 51 27.94 -11.12 14.00
C VAL A 51 27.57 -9.73 13.45
N ALA A 52 28.55 -8.87 13.21
CA ALA A 52 28.30 -7.54 12.63
C ALA A 52 27.98 -7.57 11.11
N GLY A 53 28.34 -8.64 10.41
CA GLY A 53 28.17 -8.77 8.95
C GLY A 53 26.74 -9.08 8.48
N ASP A 54 25.96 -9.82 9.27
CA ASP A 54 24.66 -10.36 8.82
C ASP A 54 23.43 -9.56 9.31
N ASP A 55 23.52 -8.78 10.40
CA ASP A 55 22.29 -8.50 11.17
C ASP A 55 21.76 -7.06 11.17
N VAL A 56 22.40 -6.08 10.52
CA VAL A 56 21.91 -4.68 10.56
C VAL A 56 21.08 -4.28 9.35
N GLU A 57 21.42 -4.72 8.14
CA GLU A 57 20.64 -4.39 6.94
C GLU A 57 19.55 -5.41 6.65
N GLU A 58 19.70 -6.67 7.05
CA GLU A 58 18.74 -7.73 6.75
C GLU A 58 17.51 -7.71 7.66
N THR A 59 17.69 -7.37 8.94
CA THR A 59 16.59 -7.22 9.90
C THR A 59 15.71 -5.98 9.62
N GLU A 60 16.19 -5.00 8.85
CA GLU A 60 15.38 -3.90 8.32
C GLU A 60 14.48 -4.31 7.14
N LYS A 61 14.64 -5.53 6.58
CA LYS A 61 13.92 -5.98 5.38
C LYS A 61 12.56 -6.62 5.65
N ASP A 62 12.23 -6.95 6.90
CA ASP A 62 10.97 -7.60 7.23
C ASP A 62 9.81 -6.60 7.28
N TYR A 63 9.03 -6.54 6.19
CA TYR A 63 7.88 -5.65 6.06
C TYR A 63 6.67 -6.13 6.89
N ASP A 64 6.46 -5.59 8.09
CA ASP A 64 5.21 -5.82 8.82
C ASP A 64 4.07 -4.87 8.38
N ILE A 65 3.20 -5.41 7.52
CA ILE A 65 2.00 -4.72 7.04
C ILE A 65 1.06 -4.30 8.20
N ARG A 66 0.98 -5.08 9.29
CA ARG A 66 0.08 -4.79 10.41
C ARG A 66 0.49 -3.51 11.11
N ASP A 67 1.78 -3.33 11.34
CA ASP A 67 2.29 -2.15 12.02
C ASP A 67 2.25 -0.91 11.12
N LEU A 68 2.49 -1.06 9.81
CA LEU A 68 2.24 0.01 8.83
C LEU A 68 0.78 0.47 8.82
N VAL A 69 -0.18 -0.45 8.92
CA VAL A 69 -1.62 -0.12 8.98
C VAL A 69 -1.97 0.59 10.29
N LYS A 70 -1.44 0.13 11.44
CA LYS A 70 -1.63 0.81 12.74
C LYS A 70 -1.06 2.22 12.69
N LEU A 71 0.12 2.37 12.09
CA LEU A 71 0.78 3.66 11.93
C LEU A 71 -0.03 4.58 11.02
N ALA A 72 -0.51 4.10 9.88
CA ALA A 72 -1.31 4.88 8.96
C ALA A 72 -2.61 5.38 9.63
N LYS A 73 -3.33 4.53 10.36
CA LYS A 73 -4.54 4.91 11.12
C LYS A 73 -4.23 5.94 12.22
N SER A 74 -3.14 5.74 12.95
CA SER A 74 -2.74 6.68 14.01
C SER A 74 -2.29 8.04 13.46
N SER A 75 -1.71 8.08 12.25
CA SER A 75 -1.31 9.33 11.59
C SER A 75 -2.49 10.23 11.22
N GLN A 76 -3.67 9.64 11.00
CA GLN A 76 -4.91 10.38 10.67
C GLN A 76 -5.51 11.07 11.90
N LEU A 77 -5.26 10.56 13.10
CA LEU A 77 -5.69 11.14 14.36
C LEU A 77 -4.79 12.34 14.71
N LYS A 78 -5.01 13.48 14.03
CA LYS A 78 -4.17 14.70 14.06
C LYS A 78 -3.96 15.40 15.43
N LYS A 79 -4.18 14.75 16.57
CA LYS A 79 -4.17 15.40 17.90
C LYS A 79 -3.60 14.53 19.04
N LEU A 80 -2.72 13.57 18.76
CA LEU A 80 -2.06 12.83 19.85
C LEU A 80 -1.05 13.75 20.59
N LYS A 81 -1.24 13.90 21.90
CA LYS A 81 -0.35 14.66 22.81
C LYS A 81 0.27 13.75 23.87
N GLY A 82 1.38 14.20 24.46
CA GLY A 82 2.01 13.55 25.61
C GLY A 82 2.51 12.12 25.34
N LYS A 83 2.25 11.20 26.28
CA LYS A 83 2.74 9.80 26.23
C LYS A 83 2.30 9.05 24.97
N ARG A 84 1.10 9.31 24.43
CA ARG A 84 0.61 8.63 23.23
C ARG A 84 1.39 9.03 21.97
N LYS A 85 1.78 10.30 21.86
CA LYS A 85 2.62 10.79 20.75
C LYS A 85 4.00 10.10 20.77
N ARG A 86 4.64 10.01 21.94
CA ARG A 86 5.94 9.34 22.09
C ARG A 86 5.88 7.86 21.71
N LYS A 87 4.82 7.15 22.10
CA LYS A 87 4.62 5.74 21.69
C LYS A 87 4.45 5.59 20.19
N GLN A 88 3.74 6.50 19.54
CA GLN A 88 3.58 6.49 18.09
C GLN A 88 4.88 6.82 17.37
N GLU A 89 5.66 7.78 17.87
CA GLU A 89 6.98 8.12 17.32
C GLU A 89 7.98 6.95 17.50
N ALA A 90 7.91 6.21 18.59
CA ALA A 90 8.70 4.99 18.78
C ALA A 90 8.28 3.90 17.79
N LEU A 91 6.98 3.60 17.71
CA LEU A 91 6.44 2.66 16.72
C LEU A 91 6.83 3.06 15.29
N ALA A 92 6.85 4.36 15.00
CA ALA A 92 7.25 4.85 13.68
C ALA A 92 8.72 4.59 13.33
N ARG A 93 9.61 4.56 14.33
CA ARG A 93 11.02 4.26 14.14
C ARG A 93 11.26 2.77 14.00
N ASP A 94 10.54 1.98 14.77
CA ASP A 94 10.71 0.52 14.80
C ASP A 94 10.01 -0.17 13.62
N THR A 95 9.05 0.48 12.97
CA THR A 95 8.38 -0.09 11.79
C THR A 95 9.27 -0.07 10.55
N ALA A 96 9.73 -1.24 10.14
CA ALA A 96 10.33 -1.48 8.85
C ALA A 96 9.37 -1.12 7.69
N GLY A 97 9.93 -0.69 6.57
CA GLY A 97 9.17 -0.43 5.34
C GLY A 97 8.45 0.92 5.24
N GLN A 98 8.58 1.83 6.22
CA GLN A 98 8.05 3.19 6.08
C GLN A 98 8.65 4.01 4.94
N ARG A 99 9.86 3.64 4.51
CA ARG A 99 10.59 4.31 3.42
C ARG A 99 10.07 3.90 2.03
N PHE A 100 9.16 2.92 1.96
CA PHE A 100 8.57 2.49 0.70
C PHE A 100 7.70 3.60 0.08
N ALA A 101 8.09 4.05 -1.11
CA ALA A 101 7.37 5.05 -1.88
C ALA A 101 7.11 4.54 -3.30
N VAL A 102 5.88 4.72 -3.79
CA VAL A 102 5.49 4.34 -5.15
C VAL A 102 5.80 5.50 -6.11
N ASP A 103 6.52 5.20 -7.18
CA ASP A 103 6.72 6.12 -8.29
C ASP A 103 5.45 6.19 -9.17
N THR A 104 4.81 7.36 -9.18
CA THR A 104 3.59 7.61 -9.97
C THR A 104 3.88 7.88 -11.45
N SER A 105 5.15 7.95 -11.85
CA SER A 105 5.57 8.17 -13.23
C SER A 105 6.01 6.89 -13.96
N ASP A 106 6.08 5.75 -13.26
CA ASP A 106 6.49 4.47 -13.84
C ASP A 106 5.46 3.98 -14.89
N SER A 107 5.94 3.78 -16.12
CA SER A 107 5.11 3.34 -17.24
C SER A 107 4.56 1.92 -17.07
N ARG A 108 5.23 1.06 -16.31
CA ARG A 108 4.83 -0.35 -16.10
C ARG A 108 3.52 -0.47 -15.33
N PHE A 109 3.24 0.49 -14.45
CA PHE A 109 2.05 0.50 -13.60
C PHE A 109 0.95 1.42 -14.12
N ARG A 110 1.00 1.86 -15.38
CA ARG A 110 0.02 2.80 -15.95
C ARG A 110 -1.42 2.32 -15.81
N ALA A 111 -1.70 1.04 -16.00
CA ALA A 111 -3.05 0.50 -15.85
C ALA A 111 -3.65 0.80 -14.46
N VAL A 112 -2.86 0.56 -13.41
CA VAL A 112 -3.22 0.84 -12.01
C VAL A 112 -3.24 2.36 -11.74
N LEU A 113 -2.20 3.08 -12.18
CA LEU A 113 -2.01 4.51 -11.87
C LEU A 113 -3.03 5.42 -12.57
N ASP A 114 -3.46 5.04 -13.77
CA ASP A 114 -4.47 5.76 -14.56
C ASP A 114 -5.89 5.39 -14.12
N GLY A 115 -6.08 4.18 -13.57
CA GLY A 115 -7.38 3.65 -13.20
C GLY A 115 -8.30 3.50 -14.42
N ALA A 116 -7.71 3.16 -15.57
CA ALA A 116 -8.43 2.98 -16.84
C ALA A 116 -8.91 1.53 -17.03
N ASP A 117 -8.23 0.56 -16.42
CA ASP A 117 -8.62 -0.85 -16.45
C ASP A 117 -9.26 -1.21 -15.10
N ASP A 118 -10.54 -1.58 -15.14
CA ASP A 118 -11.33 -1.92 -13.95
C ASP A 118 -10.76 -3.14 -13.21
N ARG A 119 -10.07 -4.06 -13.92
CA ARG A 119 -9.48 -5.27 -13.32
C ARG A 119 -8.39 -4.98 -12.29
N PHE A 120 -7.72 -3.83 -12.44
CA PHE A 120 -6.64 -3.39 -11.55
C PHE A 120 -7.02 -2.13 -10.76
N GLY A 121 -8.32 -1.78 -10.77
CA GLY A 121 -8.85 -0.66 -10.02
C GLY A 121 -8.74 -0.89 -8.51
N ILE A 122 -8.25 0.13 -7.80
CA ILE A 122 -8.21 0.11 -6.34
C ILE A 122 -9.58 0.56 -5.82
N ASP A 123 -10.30 -0.33 -5.15
CA ASP A 123 -11.57 -0.02 -4.49
C ASP A 123 -11.36 0.23 -2.99
N PRO A 124 -11.57 1.47 -2.49
CA PRO A 124 -11.50 1.78 -1.06
C PRO A 124 -12.61 1.14 -0.21
N THR A 125 -13.67 0.59 -0.84
CA THR A 125 -14.80 -0.04 -0.16
C THR A 125 -14.60 -1.53 0.10
N ASP A 126 -13.58 -2.15 -0.51
CA ASP A 126 -13.21 -3.54 -0.26
C ASP A 126 -12.65 -3.71 1.16
N ALA A 127 -13.05 -4.77 1.87
CA ALA A 127 -12.52 -5.14 3.19
C ALA A 127 -11.00 -5.44 3.16
N ASN A 128 -10.50 -5.86 2.00
CA ASN A 128 -9.07 -6.13 1.80
C ASN A 128 -8.25 -4.85 1.62
N PHE A 129 -8.89 -3.70 1.38
CA PHE A 129 -8.20 -2.43 1.23
C PHE A 129 -7.40 -2.06 2.48
N LYS A 130 -6.10 -1.83 2.31
CA LYS A 130 -5.21 -1.32 3.37
C LYS A 130 -4.84 0.12 3.04
N ASP A 131 -5.25 1.03 3.92
CA ASP A 131 -4.99 2.47 3.78
C ASP A 131 -3.52 2.82 4.12
N THR A 132 -2.60 2.39 3.26
CA THR A 132 -1.16 2.70 3.39
C THR A 132 -0.84 4.08 2.81
N PRO A 133 0.29 4.71 3.21
CA PRO A 133 0.72 5.97 2.61
C PRO A 133 0.83 5.93 1.08
N SER A 134 1.40 4.85 0.54
CA SER A 134 1.55 4.63 -0.90
C SER A 134 0.21 4.47 -1.61
N MET A 135 -0.73 3.72 -1.02
CA MET A 135 -2.08 3.54 -1.57
C MET A 135 -2.82 4.88 -1.69
N ARG A 136 -2.69 5.75 -0.69
CA ARG A 136 -3.23 7.12 -0.74
C ARG A 136 -2.61 7.96 -1.84
N ASN A 137 -1.32 7.82 -2.11
CA ASN A 137 -0.66 8.55 -3.18
C ASN A 137 -1.18 8.12 -4.56
N ILE A 138 -1.41 6.82 -4.77
CA ILE A 138 -2.01 6.30 -6.00
C ILE A 138 -3.44 6.86 -6.18
N LEU A 139 -4.28 6.81 -5.15
CA LEU A 139 -5.65 7.34 -5.21
C LEU A 139 -5.67 8.87 -5.47
N LYS A 140 -4.73 9.62 -4.90
CA LYS A 140 -4.55 11.06 -5.21
C LYS A 140 -4.14 11.29 -6.67
N HIS A 141 -3.26 10.47 -7.21
CA HIS A 141 -2.85 10.54 -8.60
C HIS A 141 -4.02 10.26 -9.55
N GLN A 142 -4.77 9.17 -9.31
CA GLN A 142 -5.97 8.83 -10.07
C GLN A 142 -7.03 9.93 -10.01
N THR A 143 -7.34 10.45 -8.81
CA THR A 143 -8.31 11.55 -8.66
C THR A 143 -7.84 12.82 -9.39
N LYS A 144 -6.55 13.14 -9.35
CA LYS A 144 -5.96 14.27 -10.11
C LYS A 144 -6.15 14.08 -11.61
N LYS A 145 -5.84 12.89 -12.15
CA LYS A 145 -6.04 12.57 -13.58
C LYS A 145 -7.51 12.67 -13.99
N ARG A 146 -8.43 12.10 -13.22
CA ARG A 146 -9.88 12.19 -13.49
C ARG A 146 -10.39 13.64 -13.46
N ARG A 147 -9.90 14.46 -12.53
CA ARG A 147 -10.25 15.89 -12.48
C ARG A 147 -9.71 16.64 -13.69
N ALA A 148 -8.46 16.40 -14.09
CA ALA A 148 -7.88 17.02 -15.28
C ALA A 148 -8.65 16.65 -16.55
N ALA A 149 -9.05 15.38 -16.71
CA ALA A 149 -9.85 14.92 -17.83
C ALA A 149 -11.25 15.58 -17.90
N ARG A 150 -11.87 15.88 -16.75
CA ARG A 150 -13.14 16.62 -16.70
C ARG A 150 -12.95 18.07 -17.13
N VAL A 151 -11.93 18.75 -16.61
CA VAL A 151 -11.62 20.14 -16.98
C VAL A 151 -11.34 20.25 -18.48
N SER A 152 -10.53 19.37 -19.08
CA SER A 152 -10.28 19.38 -20.53
C SER A 152 -11.55 19.14 -21.35
N LYS A 153 -12.46 18.29 -20.85
CA LYS A 153 -13.75 18.05 -21.50
C LYS A 153 -14.64 19.28 -21.42
N ASP A 154 -14.67 19.98 -20.29
CA ASP A 154 -15.44 21.21 -20.10
C ASP A 154 -14.89 22.37 -20.96
N VAL A 155 -13.57 22.48 -21.16
CA VAL A 155 -12.99 23.46 -22.09
C VAL A 155 -13.38 23.12 -23.54
N SER A 156 -13.30 21.84 -23.94
CA SER A 156 -13.70 21.41 -25.29
C SER A 156 -15.21 21.55 -25.56
N ALA A 157 -16.06 21.38 -24.53
CA ALA A 157 -17.50 21.54 -24.65
C ALA A 157 -17.93 23.02 -24.60
N SER A 158 -17.20 23.88 -23.90
CA SER A 158 -17.45 25.33 -23.85
C SER A 158 -16.87 26.10 -25.05
N ASP A 159 -15.86 25.56 -25.73
CA ASP A 159 -15.40 26.09 -27.02
C ASP A 159 -16.29 25.64 -28.20
N ALA A 160 -16.97 24.49 -28.10
CA ALA A 160 -17.97 24.05 -29.08
C ALA A 160 -19.37 24.67 -28.87
N ALA A 161 -19.68 25.13 -27.65
CA ALA A 161 -20.92 25.83 -27.31
C ALA A 161 -20.59 27.30 -27.01
N GLY A 162 -20.49 28.11 -28.08
CA GLY A 162 -19.97 29.46 -28.04
C GLY A 162 -20.47 30.37 -26.92
N ARG A 163 -19.55 31.25 -26.48
CA ARG A 163 -19.78 32.60 -25.96
C ARG A 163 -20.84 32.72 -24.84
N LYS A 164 -20.39 32.68 -23.58
CA LYS A 164 -20.53 33.76 -22.56
C LYS A 164 -20.34 33.18 -21.16
N GLY A 165 -19.13 33.32 -20.63
CA GLY A 165 -18.91 33.36 -19.18
C GLY A 165 -19.50 34.66 -18.62
N GLY A 166 -20.81 34.67 -18.39
CA GLY A 166 -21.48 35.70 -17.62
C GLY A 166 -21.71 35.19 -16.20
N THR A 167 -21.40 36.03 -15.21
CA THR A 167 -21.76 35.83 -13.80
C THR A 167 -23.20 35.31 -13.67
N GLY A 168 -23.50 34.49 -12.65
CA GLY A 168 -24.79 33.77 -12.54
C GLY A 168 -26.05 34.63 -12.74
N ALA A 169 -25.98 35.94 -12.48
CA ALA A 169 -27.03 36.90 -12.81
C ALA A 169 -27.34 36.98 -14.33
N ALA A 170 -26.32 37.03 -15.19
CA ALA A 170 -26.48 37.10 -16.64
C ALA A 170 -27.06 35.79 -17.23
N ALA A 171 -26.67 34.65 -16.66
CA ALA A 171 -27.24 33.35 -17.04
C ALA A 171 -28.75 33.29 -16.70
N LEU A 172 -29.13 33.76 -15.51
CA LEU A 172 -30.54 33.86 -15.11
C LEU A 172 -31.33 34.83 -15.99
N SER A 173 -30.77 35.99 -16.31
CA SER A 173 -31.43 36.94 -17.23
C SER A 173 -31.70 36.32 -18.61
N SER A 174 -30.74 35.56 -19.15
CA SER A 174 -30.91 34.88 -20.45
C SER A 174 -31.99 33.80 -20.43
N LEU A 175 -32.10 33.05 -19.33
CA LEU A 175 -33.12 32.02 -19.13
C LEU A 175 -34.52 32.64 -19.00
N VAL A 176 -34.65 33.74 -18.25
CA VAL A 176 -35.92 34.45 -18.11
C VAL A 176 -36.36 35.05 -19.45
N MET A 177 -35.42 35.60 -20.24
CA MET A 177 -35.71 36.09 -21.59
C MET A 177 -36.18 34.98 -22.53
N SER A 178 -35.55 33.80 -22.48
CA SER A 178 -35.93 32.68 -23.35
C SER A 178 -37.32 32.14 -23.00
N ILE A 179 -37.64 32.00 -21.70
CA ILE A 179 -38.98 31.61 -21.23
C ILE A 179 -40.03 32.64 -21.67
N LYS A 180 -39.77 33.94 -21.48
CA LYS A 180 -40.69 35.02 -21.89
C LYS A 180 -40.97 34.98 -23.39
N SER A 181 -39.93 34.77 -24.21
CA SER A 181 -40.08 34.65 -25.66
C SER A 181 -40.85 33.41 -26.10
N LYS A 182 -40.77 32.31 -25.32
CA LYS A 182 -41.47 31.06 -25.62
C LYS A 182 -42.94 31.17 -25.26
N VAL A 183 -43.26 31.81 -24.14
CA VAL A 183 -44.65 32.06 -23.71
C VAL A 183 -45.33 33.07 -24.64
N SER A 184 -44.64 34.12 -25.10
CA SER A 184 -45.24 35.06 -26.05
C SER A 184 -45.53 34.41 -27.40
N ARG A 185 -44.65 33.54 -27.89
CA ARG A 185 -44.88 32.75 -29.11
C ARG A 185 -46.02 31.75 -28.95
N SER A 186 -46.17 31.16 -27.78
CA SER A 186 -47.26 30.22 -27.46
C SER A 186 -48.63 30.91 -27.29
N LYS A 187 -48.69 32.21 -27.03
CA LYS A 187 -49.95 32.98 -26.93
C LYS A 187 -50.37 33.65 -28.24
N GLY A 188 -49.55 33.52 -29.29
CA GLY A 188 -49.82 34.05 -30.63
C GLY A 188 -50.17 32.98 -31.67
N SER A 189 -50.43 31.74 -31.23
CA SER A 189 -51.02 30.64 -31.99
C SER A 189 -52.31 30.23 -31.31
#